data_AF-A0A444IQX7-F1
#
_entry.id   AF-A0A444IQX7-F1
#
_cell.length_a   1.000
_cell.length_b   1.000
_cell.length_c   1.000
_cell.angle_alpha   90.00
_cell.angle_beta   90.00
_cell.angle_gamma   90.00
#
_symmetry.space_group_name_H-M   'P 1'
#
loop_
_entity.id
_entity.type
_entity.pdbx_description
1 polymer ?
#
loop_
_entity_poly.entity_id
_entity_poly.type
_entity_poly.pdbx_seq_one_letter_code
_entity_poly.pdbx_strand_id
1 'polypeptide(L)'
;MKKLWNIADLIDLEFFLNQDNGEDLDSLSARDRQIYTDLPSAIQEATPQKLLRAWLSSRRESLHQEENEIALPGRTWQEILYLFFGIALFAGLFSGGGLAFSFLSYSGREPVNVAAYFAVFVLVQAILFLLLAGSAFFRRIQGKHIIEASLLYRLLLRLFTGLLHKIMAGVQKKTSQKVSAETRLKWSAYNSSIKQIRQRYGLLFFRPFFLVVQVFGVCFNTGVLAATLFKVIGADLAFGWQSTLQVTPASVHNLVHWIALPWSWLPNSFI
;
A
#
# COMPACT_ATOMS: atom_id res chain seq x y z
N MET A 1 14.21 16.86 -6.37
CA MET A 1 15.31 16.22 -5.59
C MET A 1 15.19 14.71 -5.75
N LYS A 2 16.18 14.03 -6.34
CA LYS A 2 16.19 12.54 -6.40
C LYS A 2 16.30 12.01 -4.96
N LYS A 3 15.41 11.10 -4.56
CA LYS A 3 15.51 10.43 -3.27
C LYS A 3 16.78 9.57 -3.28
N LEU A 4 17.71 9.90 -2.38
CA LEU A 4 18.97 9.17 -2.20
C LEU A 4 18.79 7.82 -1.52
N TRP A 5 17.62 7.50 -0.97
CA TRP A 5 17.35 6.26 -0.25
C TRP A 5 15.92 5.78 -0.51
N ASN A 6 15.76 4.47 -0.66
CA ASN A 6 14.46 3.80 -0.72
C ASN A 6 14.35 2.72 0.39
N ILE A 7 13.18 2.10 0.54
CA ILE A 7 12.94 1.08 1.58
C ILE A 7 13.78 -0.18 1.32
N ALA A 8 14.04 -0.53 0.06
CA ALA A 8 14.89 -1.67 -0.26
C ALA A 8 16.35 -1.45 0.14
N ASP A 9 16.86 -0.23 -0.03
CA ASP A 9 18.19 0.16 0.45
C ASP A 9 18.29 0.05 1.97
N LEU A 10 17.23 0.42 2.69
CA LEU A 10 17.17 0.24 4.14
C LEU A 10 17.11 -1.24 4.54
N ILE A 11 16.41 -2.07 3.75
CA ILE A 11 16.35 -3.51 3.97
C ILE A 11 17.72 -4.17 3.78
N ASP A 12 18.42 -3.84 2.70
CA ASP A 12 19.75 -4.37 2.45
C ASP A 12 20.77 -3.88 3.48
N LEU A 13 20.65 -2.62 3.92
CA LEU A 13 21.50 -2.06 4.98
C LEU A 13 21.38 -2.87 6.28
N GLU A 14 20.16 -3.07 6.77
CA GLU A 14 19.93 -3.84 8.01
C GLU A 14 20.29 -5.32 7.84
N PHE A 15 20.20 -5.87 6.63
CA PHE A 15 20.71 -7.21 6.32
C PHE A 15 22.23 -7.31 6.52
N PHE A 16 23.01 -6.39 5.94
CA PHE A 16 24.47 -6.39 6.11
C PHE A 16 24.89 -6.09 7.55
N LEU A 17 24.22 -5.15 8.23
CA LEU A 17 24.48 -4.88 9.64
C LEU A 17 24.19 -6.11 10.52
N ASN A 18 23.17 -6.90 10.17
CA ASN A 18 22.88 -8.14 10.88
C ASN A 18 23.87 -9.26 10.59
N GLN A 19 24.44 -9.29 9.38
CA GLN A 19 25.51 -10.23 9.04
C GLN A 19 26.78 -9.92 9.84
N ASP A 20 27.06 -8.64 10.07
CA ASP A 20 28.21 -8.18 10.84
C ASP A 20 28.04 -8.39 12.37
N ASN A 21 26.86 -8.82 12.85
CA ASN A 21 26.63 -9.09 14.27
C ASN A 21 27.42 -10.33 14.73
N GLY A 22 28.37 -10.11 15.64
CA GLY A 22 29.18 -11.19 16.24
C GLY A 22 30.53 -11.39 15.53
N GLU A 23 30.82 -10.62 14.49
CA GLU A 23 32.15 -10.52 13.88
C GLU A 23 33.09 -9.64 14.71
N ASP A 24 34.39 -9.88 14.55
CA ASP A 24 35.42 -9.13 15.26
C ASP A 24 35.55 -7.68 14.75
N LEU A 25 35.67 -6.72 15.66
CA LEU A 25 35.69 -5.29 15.33
C LEU A 25 36.90 -4.89 14.48
N ASP A 26 38.06 -5.53 14.70
CA ASP A 26 39.26 -5.24 13.92
C ASP A 26 39.08 -5.71 12.47
N SER A 27 38.44 -6.86 12.27
CA SER A 27 38.10 -7.36 10.93
C SER A 27 37.10 -6.45 10.19
N LEU A 28 36.06 -5.99 10.88
CA LEU A 28 35.04 -5.10 10.31
C LEU A 28 35.63 -3.74 9.94
N SER A 29 36.47 -3.17 10.81
CA SER A 29 37.12 -1.89 10.57
C SER A 29 38.14 -1.95 9.43
N ALA A 30 38.89 -3.07 9.31
CA ALA A 30 39.80 -3.29 8.18
C ALA A 30 39.05 -3.35 6.84
N ARG A 31 37.96 -4.12 6.78
CA ARG A 31 37.08 -4.20 5.61
C ARG A 31 36.48 -2.86 5.25
N ASP A 32 35.87 -2.16 6.21
CA ASP A 32 35.20 -0.89 5.95
C ASP A 32 36.19 0.21 5.55
N ARG A 33 37.41 0.16 6.08
CA ARG A 33 38.52 1.03 5.63
C ARG A 33 38.92 0.72 4.19
N GLN A 34 39.04 -0.55 3.82
CA GLN A 34 39.34 -0.94 2.44
C GLN A 34 38.25 -0.46 1.48
N ILE A 35 36.97 -0.67 1.82
CA ILE A 35 35.84 -0.15 1.06
C ILE A 35 35.96 1.37 0.89
N TYR A 36 36.29 2.11 1.97
CA TYR A 36 36.45 3.56 1.89
C TYR A 36 37.61 3.99 0.99
N THR A 37 38.76 3.30 1.04
CA THR A 37 39.92 3.63 0.21
C THR A 37 39.70 3.35 -1.27
N ASP A 38 38.88 2.35 -1.58
CA ASP A 38 38.54 1.97 -2.96
C ASP A 38 37.51 2.92 -3.60
N LEU A 39 36.84 3.76 -2.79
CA LEU A 39 35.89 4.75 -3.31
C LEU A 39 36.61 5.90 -4.04
N PRO A 40 36.01 6.45 -5.12
CA PRO A 40 36.53 7.66 -5.77
C PRO A 40 36.65 8.85 -4.80
N SER A 41 37.70 9.67 -4.94
CA SER A 41 37.97 10.83 -4.07
C SER A 41 36.79 11.80 -3.95
N ALA A 42 36.02 11.98 -5.04
CA ALA A 42 34.81 12.81 -5.05
C ALA A 42 33.69 12.31 -4.13
N ILE A 43 33.68 11.01 -3.78
CA ILE A 43 32.72 10.39 -2.86
C ILE A 43 33.29 10.37 -1.43
N GLN A 44 34.61 10.28 -1.27
CA GLN A 44 35.30 10.29 0.03
C GLN A 44 35.02 11.58 0.83
N GLU A 45 34.91 12.72 0.13
CA GLU A 45 34.56 14.03 0.72
C GLU A 45 33.04 14.31 0.73
N ALA A 46 32.23 13.33 0.33
CA ALA A 46 30.79 13.52 0.24
C ALA A 46 30.11 13.50 1.62
N THR A 47 28.82 13.87 1.63
CA THR A 47 28.01 13.81 2.84
C THR A 47 27.90 12.38 3.39
N PRO A 48 27.74 12.18 4.72
CA PRO A 48 27.65 10.85 5.33
C PRO A 48 26.60 9.93 4.69
N GLN A 49 25.49 10.49 4.20
CA GLN A 49 24.44 9.74 3.50
C GLN A 49 24.89 9.14 2.16
N LYS A 50 25.78 9.85 1.45
CA LYS A 50 26.35 9.39 0.17
C LYS A 50 27.44 8.34 0.42
N LEU A 51 28.26 8.55 1.45
CA LEU A 51 29.26 7.56 1.90
C LEU A 51 28.59 6.23 2.29
N LEU A 52 27.54 6.29 3.11
CA LEU A 52 26.82 5.09 3.52
C LEU A 52 26.16 4.36 2.33
N ARG A 53 25.66 5.12 1.34
CA ARG A 53 25.11 4.53 0.11
C ARG A 53 26.20 3.87 -0.74
N ALA A 54 27.39 4.47 -0.79
CA ALA A 54 28.53 3.94 -1.52
C ALA A 54 29.09 2.66 -0.85
N TRP A 55 29.15 2.64 0.48
CA TRP A 55 29.43 1.43 1.25
C TRP A 55 28.41 0.33 0.97
N LEU A 56 27.11 0.66 0.97
CA LEU A 56 26.05 -0.31 0.66
C LEU A 56 26.16 -0.87 -0.76
N SER A 57 26.48 -0.05 -1.76
CA SER A 57 26.70 -0.55 -3.13
C SER A 57 27.91 -1.47 -3.22
N SER A 58 29.02 -1.14 -2.56
CA SER A 58 30.21 -2.01 -2.53
C SER A 58 29.89 -3.36 -1.89
N ARG A 59 29.18 -3.38 -0.75
CA ARG A 59 28.74 -4.63 -0.10
C ARG A 59 27.84 -5.48 -0.98
N ARG A 60 26.95 -4.86 -1.76
CA ARG A 60 26.10 -5.57 -2.74
C ARG A 60 26.94 -6.20 -3.84
N GLU A 61 27.92 -5.48 -4.38
CA GLU A 61 28.82 -5.98 -5.43
C GLU A 61 29.68 -7.15 -4.96
N SER A 62 30.26 -7.07 -3.75
CA SER A 62 31.03 -8.17 -3.16
C SER A 62 30.17 -9.43 -2.98
N LEU A 63 28.94 -9.29 -2.47
CA LEU A 63 28.04 -10.42 -2.30
C LEU A 63 27.67 -11.07 -3.65
N HIS A 64 27.47 -10.25 -4.69
CA HIS A 64 27.21 -10.75 -6.05
C HIS A 64 28.40 -11.52 -6.65
N GLN A 65 29.63 -11.20 -6.26
CA GLN A 65 30.84 -11.88 -6.73
C GLN A 65 31.12 -13.19 -5.97
N GLU A 66 30.87 -13.21 -4.65
CA GLU A 66 31.13 -14.37 -3.80
C GLU A 66 30.04 -15.45 -3.92
N GLU A 67 28.77 -15.04 -3.97
CA GLU A 67 27.63 -15.94 -4.01
C GLU A 67 26.80 -15.68 -5.26
N ASN A 68 27.09 -16.44 -6.32
CA ASN A 68 26.64 -16.26 -7.69
C ASN A 68 25.10 -16.08 -7.89
N GLU A 69 24.25 -16.26 -6.87
CA GLU A 69 22.79 -16.22 -6.99
C GLU A 69 22.01 -15.72 -5.75
N ILE A 70 22.64 -15.27 -4.65
CA ILE A 70 21.85 -14.89 -3.48
C ILE A 70 21.09 -13.57 -3.74
N ALA A 71 19.77 -13.68 -3.87
CA ALA A 71 18.88 -12.55 -4.08
C ALA A 71 18.83 -11.66 -2.83
N LEU A 72 19.36 -10.44 -2.94
CA LEU A 72 19.30 -9.42 -1.89
C LEU A 72 17.87 -9.28 -1.33
N PRO A 73 17.68 -9.21 0.00
CA PRO A 73 16.35 -9.12 0.59
C PRO A 73 15.57 -7.88 0.14
N GLY A 74 16.25 -6.76 -0.09
CA GLY A 74 15.68 -5.54 -0.62
C GLY A 74 15.19 -5.68 -2.06
N ARG A 75 15.89 -6.44 -2.90
CA ARG A 75 15.44 -6.77 -4.26
C ARG A 75 14.19 -7.66 -4.22
N THR A 76 14.22 -8.73 -3.43
CA THR A 76 13.06 -9.61 -3.22
C THR A 76 11.84 -8.81 -2.74
N TRP A 77 12.05 -7.87 -1.83
CA TRP A 77 11.00 -6.96 -1.37
C TRP A 77 10.41 -6.09 -2.49
N GLN A 78 11.25 -5.51 -3.35
CA GLN A 78 10.79 -4.71 -4.49
C GLN A 78 9.98 -5.56 -5.47
N GLU A 79 10.46 -6.76 -5.80
CA GLU A 79 9.76 -7.69 -6.71
C GLU A 79 8.38 -8.06 -6.15
N ILE A 80 8.30 -8.36 -4.85
CA ILE A 80 7.02 -8.60 -4.15
C ILE A 80 6.11 -7.37 -4.25
N LEU A 81 6.64 -6.17 -4.02
CA LEU A 81 5.85 -4.94 -4.12
C LEU A 81 5.34 -4.69 -5.53
N TYR A 82 6.17 -4.87 -6.57
CA TYR A 82 5.75 -4.71 -7.95
C TYR A 82 4.68 -5.74 -8.34
N LEU A 83 4.80 -6.98 -7.87
CA LEU A 83 3.77 -7.98 -8.03
C LEU A 83 2.45 -7.53 -7.37
N PHE A 84 2.49 -7.00 -6.15
CA PHE A 84 1.31 -6.46 -5.48
C PHE A 84 0.69 -5.28 -6.25
N PHE A 85 1.49 -4.39 -6.82
CA PHE A 85 0.99 -3.31 -7.67
C PHE A 85 0.32 -3.85 -8.93
N GLY A 86 0.93 -4.82 -9.61
CA GLY A 86 0.33 -5.47 -10.79
C GLY A 86 -0.99 -6.14 -10.46
N ILE A 87 -1.05 -6.92 -9.37
CA ILE A 87 -2.27 -7.55 -8.89
C ILE A 87 -3.33 -6.50 -8.55
N ALA A 88 -2.97 -5.45 -7.81
CA ALA A 88 -3.91 -4.38 -7.44
C ALA A 88 -4.48 -3.65 -8.67
N LEU A 89 -3.67 -3.41 -9.69
CA LEU A 89 -4.09 -2.80 -10.94
C LEU A 89 -5.14 -3.65 -11.64
N PHE A 90 -4.81 -4.91 -11.94
CA PHE A 90 -5.73 -5.81 -12.66
C PHE A 90 -6.96 -6.16 -11.83
N ALA A 91 -6.77 -6.50 -10.55
CA ALA A 91 -7.88 -6.82 -9.66
C ALA A 91 -8.82 -5.61 -9.50
N GLY A 92 -8.29 -4.40 -9.33
CA GLY A 92 -9.08 -3.18 -9.28
C GLY A 92 -9.89 -2.99 -10.55
N LEU A 93 -9.22 -2.94 -11.71
CA LEU A 93 -9.86 -2.70 -13.00
C LEU A 93 -10.97 -3.71 -13.31
N PHE A 94 -10.68 -5.01 -13.21
CA PHE A 94 -11.63 -6.05 -13.57
C PHE A 94 -12.73 -6.23 -12.53
N SER A 95 -12.46 -6.06 -11.22
CA SER A 95 -13.52 -6.13 -10.22
C SER A 95 -14.46 -4.93 -10.31
N GLY A 96 -13.93 -3.72 -10.49
CA GLY A 96 -14.74 -2.51 -10.67
C GLY A 96 -15.60 -2.58 -11.93
N GLY A 97 -14.97 -2.91 -13.07
CA GLY A 97 -15.68 -3.07 -14.33
C GLY A 97 -16.68 -4.22 -14.31
N GLY A 98 -16.30 -5.38 -13.77
CA GLY A 98 -17.18 -6.55 -13.66
C GLY A 98 -18.39 -6.30 -12.78
N LEU A 99 -18.21 -5.67 -11.61
CA LEU A 99 -19.32 -5.31 -10.73
C LEU A 99 -20.25 -4.29 -11.39
N ALA A 100 -19.71 -3.23 -12.00
CA ALA A 100 -20.51 -2.24 -12.69
C ALA A 100 -21.28 -2.85 -13.88
N PHE A 101 -20.62 -3.69 -14.68
CA PHE A 101 -21.26 -4.37 -15.81
C PHE A 101 -22.38 -5.33 -15.36
N SER A 102 -22.14 -6.07 -14.28
CA SER A 102 -23.14 -6.93 -13.65
C SER A 102 -24.32 -6.12 -13.12
N PHE A 103 -24.06 -4.97 -12.51
CA PHE A 103 -25.09 -4.10 -11.95
C PHE A 103 -25.94 -3.44 -13.03
N LEU A 104 -25.31 -3.04 -14.14
CA LEU A 104 -25.96 -2.46 -15.33
C LEU A 104 -26.48 -3.55 -16.30
N SER A 105 -26.69 -4.77 -15.82
CA SER A 105 -27.32 -5.82 -16.63
C SER A 105 -28.82 -5.58 -16.68
N TYR A 106 -29.33 -5.17 -17.85
CA TYR A 106 -30.74 -4.91 -18.09
C TYR A 106 -31.35 -6.05 -18.91
N SER A 107 -32.43 -6.66 -18.41
CA SER A 107 -33.13 -7.79 -19.01
C SER A 107 -34.41 -7.40 -19.76
N GLY A 108 -34.72 -6.10 -19.87
CA GLY A 108 -35.96 -5.59 -20.50
C GLY A 108 -37.19 -5.58 -19.59
N ARG A 109 -37.14 -6.26 -18.43
CA ARG A 109 -38.32 -6.42 -17.55
C ARG A 109 -38.38 -5.40 -16.42
N GLU A 110 -37.23 -5.10 -15.80
CA GLU A 110 -37.13 -4.18 -14.66
C GLU A 110 -36.05 -3.14 -14.94
N PRO A 111 -36.31 -1.84 -14.70
CA PRO A 111 -35.31 -0.80 -14.90
C PRO A 111 -34.15 -0.97 -13.92
N VAL A 112 -32.95 -0.58 -14.37
CA VAL A 112 -31.75 -0.62 -13.54
C VAL A 112 -31.88 0.37 -12.39
N ASN A 113 -31.70 -0.09 -11.16
CA ASN A 113 -31.83 0.74 -9.95
C ASN A 113 -30.64 1.70 -9.81
N VAL A 114 -30.86 2.95 -10.23
CA VAL A 114 -29.84 4.00 -10.19
C VAL A 114 -29.46 4.36 -8.75
N ALA A 115 -30.42 4.38 -7.83
CA ALA A 115 -30.15 4.73 -6.43
C ALA A 115 -29.17 3.74 -5.78
N ALA A 116 -29.36 2.44 -6.01
CA ALA A 116 -28.47 1.41 -5.51
C ALA A 116 -27.10 1.45 -6.21
N TYR A 117 -27.06 1.78 -7.51
CA TYR A 117 -25.80 2.03 -8.22
C TYR A 117 -25.01 3.19 -7.57
N PHE A 118 -25.64 4.35 -7.37
CA PHE A 118 -25.01 5.50 -6.71
C PHE A 118 -24.59 5.18 -5.28
N ALA A 119 -25.41 4.47 -4.51
CA ALA A 119 -25.10 4.09 -3.15
C ALA A 119 -23.80 3.27 -3.07
N VAL A 120 -23.64 2.29 -3.95
CA VAL A 120 -22.46 1.39 -3.92
C VAL A 120 -21.24 2.05 -4.56
N PHE A 121 -21.37 2.62 -5.75
CA PHE A 121 -20.22 3.05 -6.56
C PHE A 121 -19.82 4.50 -6.34
N VAL A 122 -20.68 5.33 -5.75
CA VAL A 122 -20.38 6.76 -5.51
C VAL A 122 -20.35 7.07 -4.02
N LEU A 123 -21.41 6.72 -3.28
CA LEU A 123 -21.53 7.09 -1.86
C LEU A 123 -20.48 6.41 -0.98
N VAL A 124 -20.23 5.10 -1.16
CA VAL A 124 -19.14 4.42 -0.43
C VAL A 124 -17.80 5.11 -0.67
N GLN A 125 -17.53 5.53 -1.91
CA GLN A 125 -16.23 6.11 -2.27
C GLN A 125 -16.10 7.54 -1.75
N ALA A 126 -17.18 8.30 -1.79
CA ALA A 126 -17.27 9.60 -1.14
C ALA A 126 -17.01 9.49 0.36
N ILE A 127 -17.61 8.50 1.04
CA ILE A 127 -17.37 8.27 2.47
C ILE A 127 -15.90 7.92 2.74
N LEU A 128 -15.31 7.00 1.98
CA LEU A 128 -13.90 6.63 2.14
C LEU A 128 -12.97 7.82 1.90
N PHE A 129 -13.25 8.63 0.88
CA PHE A 129 -12.51 9.85 0.59
C PHE A 129 -12.65 10.88 1.71
N LEU A 130 -13.87 11.12 2.21
CA LEU A 130 -14.13 12.04 3.32
C LEU A 130 -13.46 11.57 4.62
N LEU A 131 -13.43 10.26 4.89
CA LEU A 131 -12.70 9.71 6.03
C LEU A 131 -11.18 9.95 5.88
N LEU A 132 -10.63 9.75 4.67
CA LEU A 132 -9.23 10.01 4.39
C LEU A 132 -8.92 11.51 4.55
N ALA A 133 -9.66 12.37 3.87
CA ALA A 133 -9.49 13.82 3.86
C ALA A 133 -9.75 14.46 5.22
N GLY A 134 -10.83 14.06 5.91
CA GLY A 134 -11.16 14.51 7.26
C GLY A 134 -10.10 14.10 8.27
N SER A 135 -9.58 12.87 8.19
CA SER A 135 -8.47 12.43 9.04
C SER A 135 -7.18 13.23 8.77
N ALA A 136 -6.90 13.57 7.51
CA ALA A 136 -5.77 14.40 7.15
C ALA A 136 -5.93 15.85 7.66
N PHE A 137 -7.11 16.44 7.49
CA PHE A 137 -7.43 17.81 7.89
C PHE A 137 -7.37 18.00 9.40
N PHE A 138 -8.08 17.17 10.16
CA PHE A 138 -8.13 17.26 11.63
C PHE A 138 -6.75 17.14 12.27
N ARG A 139 -5.85 16.35 11.67
CA ARG A 139 -4.52 16.09 12.21
C ARG A 139 -3.47 17.10 11.74
N ARG A 140 -3.70 17.75 10.60
CA ARG A 140 -2.96 18.95 10.18
C ARG A 140 -3.15 20.08 11.18
N ILE A 141 -4.37 20.27 11.68
CA ILE A 141 -4.67 21.23 12.76
C ILE A 141 -3.90 20.88 14.04
N GLN A 142 -3.69 19.59 14.32
CA GLN A 142 -2.90 19.12 15.46
C GLN A 142 -1.37 19.11 15.25
N GLY A 143 -0.86 19.63 14.11
CA GLY A 143 0.58 19.66 13.82
C GLY A 143 1.25 18.30 13.61
N LYS A 144 0.47 17.24 13.36
CA LYS A 144 0.99 15.86 13.17
C LYS A 144 1.14 15.51 11.68
N HIS A 145 2.09 14.63 11.36
CA HIS A 145 2.28 14.13 9.99
C HIS A 145 1.01 13.47 9.43
N ILE A 146 0.60 13.91 8.24
CA ILE A 146 -0.71 13.64 7.61
C ILE A 146 -0.97 12.14 7.34
N ILE A 147 0.07 11.39 6.95
CA ILE A 147 -0.07 9.99 6.48
C ILE A 147 -0.21 9.00 7.65
N GLU A 148 0.61 9.14 8.69
CA GLU A 148 0.63 8.24 9.87
C GLU A 148 -0.55 8.49 10.84
N ALA A 149 -1.28 9.55 10.58
CA ALA A 149 -2.40 10.03 11.34
C ALA A 149 -3.76 9.51 10.85
N SER A 150 -3.84 9.00 9.61
CA SER A 150 -5.12 8.56 9.03
C SER A 150 -5.68 7.33 9.77
N LEU A 151 -6.97 7.38 10.10
CA LEU A 151 -7.68 6.24 10.70
C LEU A 151 -7.72 5.07 9.74
N LEU A 152 -7.94 5.33 8.44
CA LEU A 152 -7.92 4.32 7.39
C LEU A 152 -6.53 3.69 7.27
N TYR A 153 -5.46 4.51 7.30
CA TYR A 153 -4.09 3.98 7.30
C TYR A 153 -3.83 3.04 8.49
N ARG A 154 -4.27 3.41 9.70
CA ARG A 154 -4.12 2.57 10.90
C ARG A 154 -4.96 1.30 10.86
N LEU A 155 -6.19 1.39 10.33
CA LEU A 155 -7.07 0.24 10.17
C LEU A 155 -6.45 -0.75 9.16
N LEU A 156 -6.05 -0.26 7.99
CA LEU A 156 -5.38 -1.05 6.96
C LEU A 156 -4.08 -1.66 7.50
N LEU A 157 -3.29 -0.89 8.26
CA LEU A 157 -2.10 -1.39 8.93
C LEU A 157 -2.43 -2.56 9.86
N ARG A 158 -3.45 -2.43 10.74
CA ARG A 158 -3.87 -3.50 11.65
C ARG A 158 -4.30 -4.75 10.88
N LEU A 159 -5.16 -4.59 9.87
CA LEU A 159 -5.63 -5.69 9.03
C LEU A 159 -4.45 -6.39 8.32
N PHE A 160 -3.54 -5.60 7.75
CA PHE A 160 -2.39 -6.12 7.04
C PHE A 160 -1.42 -6.86 7.97
N THR A 161 -1.13 -6.30 9.16
CA THR A 161 -0.30 -6.99 10.17
C THR A 161 -0.93 -8.30 10.65
N GLY A 162 -2.25 -8.33 10.84
CA GLY A 162 -2.97 -9.55 11.21
C GLY A 162 -2.94 -10.60 10.11
N LEU A 163 -3.11 -10.20 8.84
CA LEU A 163 -3.00 -11.08 7.69
C LEU A 163 -1.59 -11.63 7.53
N LEU A 164 -0.57 -10.77 7.58
CA LEU A 164 0.83 -11.17 7.52
C LEU A 164 1.18 -12.15 8.64
N HIS A 165 0.70 -11.92 9.86
CA HIS A 165 0.95 -12.83 10.98
C HIS A 165 0.35 -14.22 10.72
N LYS A 166 -0.90 -14.29 10.20
CA LYS A 166 -1.53 -15.56 9.82
C LYS A 166 -0.77 -16.29 8.72
N ILE A 167 -0.33 -15.56 7.68
CA ILE A 167 0.46 -16.13 6.58
C ILE A 167 1.80 -16.66 7.11
N MET A 168 2.54 -15.86 7.86
CA MET A 168 3.83 -16.26 8.43
C MET A 168 3.70 -17.46 9.37
N ALA A 169 2.69 -17.48 10.24
CA ALA A 169 2.43 -18.62 11.11
C ALA A 169 2.12 -19.90 10.31
N GLY A 170 1.35 -19.78 9.22
CA GLY A 170 1.05 -20.88 8.31
C GLY A 170 2.29 -21.38 7.56
N VAL A 171 3.14 -20.47 7.07
CA VAL A 171 4.41 -20.80 6.41
C VAL A 171 5.35 -21.46 7.39
N GLN A 172 5.52 -20.92 8.60
CA GLN A 172 6.39 -21.48 9.62
C GLN A 172 5.97 -22.92 9.99
N LYS A 173 4.67 -23.16 10.18
CA LYS A 173 4.13 -24.50 10.49
C LYS A 173 4.36 -25.51 9.38
N LYS A 174 4.29 -25.09 8.11
CA LYS A 174 4.51 -25.96 6.93
C LYS A 174 6.01 -26.17 6.64
N THR A 175 6.83 -25.17 6.89
CA THR A 175 8.27 -25.17 6.60
C THR A 175 9.06 -25.97 7.64
N SER A 176 8.65 -25.90 8.92
CA SER A 176 9.31 -26.65 10.01
C SER A 176 9.26 -28.18 9.84
N GLN A 177 8.36 -28.69 9.00
CA GLN A 177 8.19 -30.12 8.76
C GLN A 177 8.94 -30.65 7.53
N LYS A 178 9.47 -29.77 6.67
CA LYS A 178 9.97 -30.16 5.33
C LYS A 178 11.33 -29.58 4.91
N VAL A 179 11.98 -28.76 5.75
CA VAL A 179 13.19 -28.02 5.35
C VAL A 179 14.39 -28.37 6.22
N SER A 180 15.55 -28.60 5.58
CA SER A 180 16.85 -28.89 6.20
C SER A 180 17.29 -27.78 7.17
N ALA A 181 18.04 -28.16 8.21
CA ALA A 181 18.52 -27.27 9.27
C ALA A 181 19.38 -26.11 8.75
N GLU A 182 20.18 -26.34 7.70
CA GLU A 182 21.04 -25.34 7.09
C GLU A 182 20.24 -24.28 6.33
N THR A 183 19.24 -24.69 5.55
CA THR A 183 18.30 -23.78 4.87
C THR A 183 17.47 -23.00 5.89
N ARG A 184 17.11 -23.60 7.03
CA ARG A 184 16.40 -22.92 8.12
C ARG A 184 17.23 -21.78 8.73
N LEU A 185 18.54 -21.98 8.89
CA LEU A 185 19.47 -20.95 9.38
C LEU A 185 19.57 -19.78 8.40
N LYS A 186 19.73 -20.05 7.10
CA LYS A 186 19.73 -19.01 6.06
C LYS A 186 18.44 -18.19 6.08
N TRP A 187 17.27 -18.83 6.14
CA TRP A 187 15.97 -18.15 6.23
C TRP A 187 15.78 -17.34 7.53
N SER A 188 16.43 -17.75 8.62
CA SER A 188 16.32 -17.04 9.90
C SER A 188 17.01 -15.66 9.87
N ALA A 189 18.11 -15.52 9.13
CA ALA A 189 18.82 -14.26 8.92
C ALA A 189 18.05 -13.28 8.02
N TYR A 190 17.31 -13.80 7.04
CA TYR A 190 16.39 -13.00 6.22
C TYR A 190 15.20 -12.48 7.04
N ASN A 191 14.60 -13.37 7.85
CA ASN A 191 13.40 -13.04 8.60
C ASN A 191 13.69 -12.13 9.81
N SER A 192 14.89 -12.21 10.39
CA SER A 192 15.34 -11.31 11.47
C SER A 192 15.46 -9.87 10.97
N SER A 193 16.09 -9.65 9.81
CA SER A 193 16.27 -8.32 9.21
C SER A 193 14.93 -7.65 8.92
N ILE A 194 13.96 -8.38 8.36
CA ILE A 194 12.60 -7.87 8.11
C ILE A 194 11.85 -7.58 9.42
N LYS A 195 11.99 -8.45 10.43
CA LYS A 195 11.37 -8.25 11.74
C LYS A 195 11.90 -6.99 12.43
N GLN A 196 13.20 -6.74 12.33
CA GLN A 196 13.89 -5.62 12.97
C GLN A 196 13.52 -4.29 12.31
N ILE A 197 13.44 -4.25 10.97
CA ILE A 197 12.94 -3.09 10.23
C ILE A 197 11.49 -2.79 10.58
N ARG A 198 10.65 -3.83 10.67
CA ARG A 198 9.24 -3.65 11.07
C ARG A 198 9.12 -3.07 12.48
N GLN A 199 10.01 -3.45 13.40
CA GLN A 199 10.01 -2.93 14.77
C GLN A 199 10.56 -1.50 14.85
N ARG A 200 11.63 -1.19 14.11
CA ARG A 200 12.33 0.11 14.16
C ARG A 200 11.69 1.19 13.28
N TYR A 201 11.16 0.81 12.13
CA TYR A 201 10.64 1.71 11.09
C TYR A 201 9.20 1.38 10.69
N GLY A 202 8.42 0.71 11.55
CA GLY A 202 7.13 0.10 11.21
C GLY A 202 6.21 0.99 10.37
N LEU A 203 5.98 2.24 10.78
CA LEU A 203 5.11 3.16 10.03
C LEU A 203 5.63 3.50 8.62
N LEU A 204 6.94 3.49 8.37
CA LEU A 204 7.53 3.75 7.06
C LEU A 204 7.46 2.51 6.17
N PHE A 205 7.68 1.33 6.75
CA PHE A 205 7.66 0.05 6.06
C PHE A 205 6.30 -0.28 5.42
N PHE A 206 5.20 0.13 6.06
CA PHE A 206 3.84 -0.17 5.57
C PHE A 206 3.28 0.85 4.57
N ARG A 207 3.97 1.97 4.32
CA ARG A 207 3.50 2.99 3.37
C ARG A 207 3.30 2.46 1.94
N PRO A 208 4.20 1.61 1.38
CA PRO A 208 3.99 1.05 0.04
C PRO A 208 2.70 0.23 -0.08
N PHE A 209 2.32 -0.53 0.95
CA PHE A 209 1.06 -1.30 0.91
C PHE A 209 -0.18 -0.40 0.94
N PHE A 210 -0.11 0.73 1.63
CA PHE A 210 -1.17 1.73 1.53
C PHE A 210 -1.29 2.26 0.10
N LEU A 211 -0.17 2.53 -0.59
CA LEU A 211 -0.19 2.91 -2.00
C LEU A 211 -0.77 1.82 -2.90
N VAL A 212 -0.47 0.54 -2.65
CA VAL A 212 -1.08 -0.59 -3.38
C VAL A 212 -2.61 -0.55 -3.25
N VAL A 213 -3.14 -0.32 -2.05
CA VAL A 213 -4.59 -0.20 -1.81
C VAL A 213 -5.18 1.02 -2.54
N GLN A 214 -4.45 2.14 -2.59
CA GLN A 214 -4.89 3.31 -3.36
C GLN A 214 -4.90 3.04 -4.87
N VAL A 215 -3.88 2.37 -5.40
CA VAL A 215 -3.82 1.97 -6.81
C VAL A 215 -5.00 1.05 -7.15
N PHE A 216 -5.30 0.08 -6.29
CA PHE A 216 -6.50 -0.74 -6.42
C PHE A 216 -7.76 0.12 -6.49
N GLY A 217 -7.94 1.06 -5.56
CA GLY A 217 -9.12 1.94 -5.51
C GLY A 217 -9.27 2.82 -6.76
N VAL A 218 -8.17 3.36 -7.28
CA VAL A 218 -8.18 4.15 -8.53
C VAL A 218 -8.53 3.28 -9.73
N CYS A 219 -7.89 2.10 -9.87
CA CYS A 219 -8.18 1.18 -10.96
C CYS A 219 -9.62 0.65 -10.89
N PHE A 220 -10.14 0.40 -9.68
CA PHE A 220 -11.53 0.04 -9.45
C PHE A 220 -12.50 1.09 -9.99
N ASN A 221 -12.33 2.35 -9.59
CA ASN A 221 -13.18 3.44 -10.08
C ASN A 221 -13.03 3.64 -11.60
N THR A 222 -11.83 3.44 -12.13
CA THR A 222 -11.58 3.47 -13.58
C THR A 222 -12.35 2.37 -14.30
N GLY A 223 -12.34 1.15 -13.76
CA GLY A 223 -13.10 0.02 -14.30
C GLY A 223 -14.60 0.26 -14.25
N VAL A 224 -15.12 0.77 -13.13
CA VAL A 224 -16.53 1.17 -12.98
C VAL A 224 -16.92 2.18 -14.04
N LEU A 225 -16.14 3.26 -14.20
CA LEU A 225 -16.40 4.32 -15.16
C LEU A 225 -16.36 3.80 -16.61
N ALA A 226 -15.37 2.98 -16.94
CA ALA A 226 -15.26 2.36 -18.26
C ALA A 226 -16.46 1.47 -18.58
N ALA A 227 -16.88 0.61 -17.63
CA ALA A 227 -18.04 -0.25 -17.81
C ALA A 227 -19.34 0.54 -17.96
N THR A 228 -19.51 1.62 -17.19
CA THR A 228 -20.67 2.51 -17.28
C THR A 228 -20.73 3.21 -18.63
N LEU A 229 -19.63 3.80 -19.09
CA LEU A 229 -19.57 4.43 -20.41
C LEU A 229 -19.91 3.42 -21.51
N PHE A 230 -19.30 2.24 -21.48
CA PHE A 230 -19.55 1.19 -22.45
C PHE A 230 -21.04 0.77 -22.48
N LYS A 231 -21.64 0.60 -21.30
CA LYS A 231 -23.05 0.20 -21.17
C LYS A 231 -24.03 1.29 -21.58
N VAL A 232 -23.77 2.55 -21.24
CA VAL A 232 -24.64 3.68 -21.60
C VAL A 232 -24.57 3.98 -23.10
N ILE A 233 -23.41 3.79 -23.74
CA ILE A 233 -23.25 3.97 -25.19
C ILE A 233 -23.81 2.77 -25.97
N GLY A 234 -23.55 1.55 -25.48
CA GLY A 234 -23.82 0.32 -26.22
C GLY A 234 -25.17 -0.34 -25.93
N ALA A 235 -25.92 0.12 -24.93
CA ALA A 235 -27.21 -0.47 -24.57
C ALA A 235 -28.24 0.59 -24.18
N ASP A 236 -29.48 0.40 -24.62
CA ASP A 236 -30.64 1.18 -24.18
C ASP A 236 -31.03 0.74 -22.76
N LEU A 237 -30.42 1.39 -21.76
CA LEU A 237 -30.70 1.15 -20.35
C LEU A 237 -31.90 1.98 -19.88
N ALA A 238 -32.96 1.32 -19.45
CA ALA A 238 -34.03 1.97 -18.70
C ALA A 238 -33.59 2.14 -17.24
N PHE A 239 -33.46 3.38 -16.79
CA PHE A 239 -33.06 3.71 -15.43
C PHE A 239 -34.26 3.96 -14.51
N GLY A 240 -34.24 3.33 -13.34
CA GLY A 240 -35.28 3.45 -12.32
C GLY A 240 -34.75 4.13 -11.07
N TRP A 241 -35.52 5.09 -10.55
CA TRP A 241 -35.30 5.69 -9.23
C TRP A 241 -36.02 4.95 -8.10
N GLN A 242 -36.85 3.95 -8.43
CA GLN A 242 -37.52 3.13 -7.44
C GLN A 242 -36.52 2.23 -6.71
N SER A 243 -36.36 2.50 -5.43
CA SER A 243 -35.65 1.64 -4.50
C SER A 243 -36.49 0.38 -4.21
N THR A 244 -35.86 -0.80 -4.19
CA THR A 244 -36.49 -2.04 -3.70
C THR A 244 -36.70 -2.03 -2.18
N LEU A 245 -36.02 -1.12 -1.45
CA LEU A 245 -36.39 -0.75 -0.09
C LEU A 245 -37.59 0.20 -0.15
N GLN A 246 -38.67 -0.13 0.55
CA GLN A 246 -39.80 0.78 0.81
C GLN A 246 -39.33 1.93 1.73
N VAL A 247 -38.60 2.90 1.17
CA VAL A 247 -38.17 4.08 1.92
C VAL A 247 -39.37 5.02 2.08
N THR A 248 -39.84 5.22 3.31
CA THR A 248 -40.94 6.15 3.58
C THR A 248 -40.53 7.59 3.24
N PRO A 249 -41.46 8.45 2.78
CA PRO A 249 -41.19 9.87 2.50
C PRO A 249 -40.53 10.60 3.68
N ALA A 250 -40.90 10.24 4.91
CA ALA A 250 -40.30 10.78 6.13
C ALA A 250 -38.81 10.44 6.27
N SER A 251 -38.39 9.25 5.84
CA SER A 251 -36.98 8.82 5.88
C SER A 251 -36.12 9.60 4.90
N VAL A 252 -36.64 9.85 3.69
CA VAL A 252 -35.96 10.69 2.68
C VAL A 252 -35.87 12.13 3.18
N HIS A 253 -36.98 12.68 3.68
CA HIS A 253 -37.00 14.04 4.23
C HIS A 253 -35.97 14.21 5.36
N ASN A 254 -35.93 13.28 6.31
CA ASN A 254 -34.96 13.32 7.40
C ASN A 254 -33.52 13.23 6.89
N LEU A 255 -33.23 12.33 5.95
CA LEU A 255 -31.89 12.21 5.37
C LEU A 255 -31.46 13.51 4.66
N VAL A 256 -32.32 14.07 3.81
CA VAL A 256 -32.05 15.33 3.10
C VAL A 256 -31.86 16.46 4.10
N HIS A 257 -32.68 16.52 5.15
CA HIS A 257 -32.54 17.49 6.23
C HIS A 257 -31.17 17.36 6.91
N TRP A 258 -30.75 16.15 7.28
CA TRP A 258 -29.43 15.89 7.87
C TRP A 258 -28.27 16.26 6.95
N ILE A 259 -28.39 15.94 5.66
CA ILE A 259 -27.38 16.31 4.65
C ILE A 259 -27.31 17.83 4.52
N ALA A 260 -28.45 18.52 4.54
CA ALA A 260 -28.53 19.98 4.35
C ALA A 260 -28.14 20.79 5.59
N LEU A 261 -28.18 20.21 6.80
CA LEU A 261 -27.84 20.90 8.06
C LEU A 261 -26.51 21.69 8.06
N PRO A 262 -25.40 21.21 7.48
CA PRO A 262 -24.14 21.93 7.53
C PRO A 262 -24.14 23.26 6.77
N TRP A 263 -25.13 23.48 5.90
CA TRP A 263 -25.29 24.71 5.11
C TRP A 263 -26.71 25.28 5.16
N SER A 264 -27.58 24.78 6.04
CA SER A 264 -28.96 25.27 6.22
C SER A 264 -29.02 26.71 6.75
N TRP A 265 -27.90 27.18 7.30
CA TRP A 265 -27.72 28.54 7.82
C TRP A 265 -27.18 29.52 6.76
N LEU A 266 -26.89 29.08 5.52
CA LEU A 266 -26.50 29.98 4.45
C LEU A 266 -27.69 30.89 4.08
N PRO A 267 -27.50 32.22 4.01
CA PRO A 267 -28.54 33.14 3.57
C PRO A 267 -28.96 32.84 2.12
N ASN A 268 -30.26 32.99 1.82
CA ASN A 268 -30.83 32.82 0.47
C ASN A 268 -30.19 33.70 -0.61
N SER A 269 -29.33 34.66 -0.26
CA SER A 269 -28.63 35.55 -1.19
C SER A 269 -27.39 34.92 -1.84
N PHE A 270 -27.08 33.65 -1.59
CA PHE A 270 -25.90 32.93 -2.14
C PHE A 270 -26.25 31.82 -3.15
N ILE A 271 -27.53 31.65 -3.50
CA ILE A 271 -28.05 30.72 -4.52
C ILE A 271 -28.75 31.54 -5.61
#